data_AF-A0A6V7FJG6-F1
#
_entry.id   AF-A0A6V7FJG6-F1
#
_cell.length_a   1.000
_cell.length_b   1.000
_cell.length_c   1.000
_cell.angle_alpha   90.00
_cell.angle_beta   90.00
_cell.angle_gamma   90.00
#
_symmetry.space_group_name_H-M   'P 1'
#
loop_
_entity.id
_entity.type
_entity.pdbx_description
1 polymer ?
#
loop_
_entity_poly.entity_id
_entity_poly.type
_entity_poly.pdbx_seq_one_letter_code
_entity_poly.pdbx_strand_id
1 'polypeptide(L)'
;MALEQTAGIPTTAEVRFRDAFHRLRDGRPRVLDPGAKITQNNVAREAGCDPSALKKSRFPSLVAEIQAVASKHEDAGAGLGIRQRPAASVCPGCIGLRAQVRETARQREAAMAALVLSDARVLELAQRVLELEGATSDEPHRRRPL
;
A
#
# COMPACT_ATOMS: atom_id res chain seq x y z
N MET A 1 -15.84 50.40 -14.69
CA MET A 1 -14.82 49.71 -15.49
C MET A 1 -15.03 48.22 -15.33
N ALA A 2 -15.68 47.57 -16.29
CA ALA A 2 -15.88 46.13 -16.31
C ALA A 2 -14.65 45.50 -16.99
N LEU A 3 -13.89 44.70 -16.25
CA LEU A 3 -12.78 43.93 -16.79
C LEU A 3 -13.37 42.73 -17.54
N GLU A 4 -13.39 42.82 -18.86
CA GLU A 4 -13.71 41.70 -19.75
C GLU A 4 -12.72 40.56 -19.49
N GLN A 5 -13.24 39.46 -18.94
CA GLN A 5 -12.51 38.21 -18.83
C GLN A 5 -12.54 37.53 -20.20
N THR A 6 -11.48 37.69 -20.98
CA THR A 6 -11.23 36.87 -22.17
C THR A 6 -10.86 35.46 -21.74
N ALA A 7 -11.87 34.63 -21.45
CA ALA A 7 -11.70 33.20 -21.29
C ALA A 7 -11.36 32.59 -22.67
N GLY A 8 -10.07 32.53 -22.99
CA GLY A 8 -9.56 31.82 -24.16
C GLY A 8 -10.02 30.36 -24.14
N ILE A 9 -10.32 29.82 -25.31
CA ILE A 9 -10.72 28.42 -25.48
C ILE A 9 -9.61 27.53 -24.89
N PRO A 10 -9.92 26.63 -23.94
CA PRO A 10 -8.90 25.84 -23.27
C PRO A 10 -8.22 24.92 -24.28
N THR A 11 -6.91 25.00 -24.34
CA THR A 11 -6.12 24.13 -25.22
C THR A 11 -6.25 22.66 -24.76
N THR A 12 -6.03 21.71 -25.67
CA THR A 12 -6.06 20.27 -25.33
C THR A 12 -5.12 19.90 -24.18
N ALA A 13 -4.01 20.62 -24.01
CA ALA A 13 -3.11 20.47 -22.87
C ALA A 13 -3.70 21.01 -21.56
N GLU A 14 -4.36 22.17 -21.60
CA GLU A 14 -5.01 22.77 -20.43
C GLU A 14 -6.13 21.88 -19.88
N VAL A 15 -6.94 21.29 -20.77
CA VAL A 15 -7.98 20.33 -20.40
C VAL A 15 -7.38 19.13 -19.66
N ARG A 16 -6.28 18.57 -20.16
CA ARG A 16 -5.59 17.44 -19.50
C ARG A 16 -5.09 17.79 -18.11
N PHE A 17 -4.53 18.97 -17.93
CA PHE A 17 -4.07 19.43 -16.61
C PHE A 17 -5.24 19.70 -15.66
N ARG A 18 -6.36 20.24 -16.16
CA ARG A 18 -7.59 20.43 -15.37
C ARG A 18 -8.19 19.10 -14.93
N ASP A 19 -8.30 18.13 -15.82
CA ASP A 19 -8.79 16.80 -15.49
C ASP A 19 -7.89 16.13 -14.44
N ALA A 20 -6.56 16.26 -14.59
CA ALA A 20 -5.61 15.75 -13.61
C ALA A 20 -5.76 16.43 -12.23
N PHE A 21 -5.99 17.74 -12.22
CA PHE A 21 -6.26 18.49 -11.00
C PHE A 21 -7.55 18.03 -10.32
N HIS A 22 -8.65 17.84 -11.07
CA HIS A 22 -9.90 17.32 -10.52
C HIS A 22 -9.75 15.91 -9.96
N ARG A 23 -9.05 15.01 -10.67
CA ARG A 23 -8.75 13.66 -10.17
C ARG A 23 -8.01 13.67 -8.83
N LEU A 24 -7.00 14.54 -8.68
CA LEU A 24 -6.25 14.68 -7.43
C LEU A 24 -7.11 15.26 -6.31
N ARG A 25 -7.94 16.26 -6.63
CA ARG A 25 -8.87 16.87 -5.67
C ARG A 25 -9.90 15.87 -5.15
N ASP A 26 -10.42 15.02 -6.04
CA ASP A 26 -11.47 14.05 -5.71
C ASP A 26 -10.89 12.74 -5.12
N GLY A 27 -9.57 12.68 -4.90
CA GLY A 27 -8.90 11.52 -4.30
C GLY A 27 -8.84 10.28 -5.20
N ARG A 28 -9.01 10.46 -6.51
CA ARG A 28 -8.97 9.37 -7.51
C ARG A 28 -7.82 9.55 -8.52
N PRO A 29 -6.56 9.66 -8.06
CA PRO A 29 -5.42 9.71 -8.97
C PRO A 29 -5.29 8.40 -9.76
N ARG A 30 -4.80 8.50 -11.00
CA ARG A 30 -4.52 7.37 -11.88
C ARG A 30 -3.04 7.02 -11.91
N VAL A 31 -2.17 8.03 -11.80
CA VAL A 31 -0.71 7.88 -11.91
C VAL A 31 -0.07 7.98 -10.54
N LEU A 32 -0.55 8.89 -9.70
CA LEU A 32 -0.06 9.04 -8.33
C LEU A 32 -0.80 8.14 -7.35
N ASP A 33 -0.18 7.89 -6.19
CA ASP A 33 -0.82 7.15 -5.12
C ASP A 33 -2.03 7.92 -4.56
N PRO A 34 -3.09 7.21 -4.13
CA PRO A 34 -4.22 7.81 -3.44
C PRO A 34 -3.76 8.64 -2.23
N GLY A 35 -4.25 9.87 -2.11
CA GLY A 35 -3.85 10.80 -1.05
C GLY A 35 -2.59 11.62 -1.33
N ALA A 36 -2.05 11.57 -2.56
CA ALA A 36 -0.99 12.48 -2.98
C ALA A 36 -1.39 13.96 -2.84
N LYS A 37 -0.45 14.80 -2.40
CA LYS A 37 -0.67 16.23 -2.22
C LYS A 37 -1.02 16.92 -3.54
N ILE A 38 -1.99 17.83 -3.49
CA ILE A 38 -2.33 18.68 -4.63
C ILE A 38 -1.25 19.74 -4.77
N THR A 39 -0.34 19.54 -5.71
CA THR A 39 0.72 20.51 -6.07
C THR A 39 0.83 20.61 -7.58
N GLN A 40 1.35 21.73 -8.09
CA GLN A 40 1.56 21.95 -9.53
C GLN A 40 2.34 20.80 -10.18
N ASN A 41 3.40 20.33 -9.53
CA ASN A 41 4.22 19.22 -10.02
C ASN A 41 3.44 17.91 -10.06
N ASN A 42 2.62 17.64 -9.04
CA ASN A 42 1.81 16.43 -8.98
C ASN A 42 0.68 16.44 -10.00
N VAL A 43 0.06 17.60 -10.25
CA VAL A 43 -0.91 17.77 -11.33
C VAL A 43 -0.26 17.51 -12.69
N ALA A 44 0.98 17.98 -12.92
CA ALA A 44 1.70 17.71 -14.16
C ALA A 44 2.03 16.21 -14.33
N ARG A 45 2.48 15.54 -13.26
CA ARG A 45 2.74 14.08 -13.27
C ARG A 45 1.46 13.27 -13.48
N GLU A 46 0.37 13.66 -12.86
CA GLU A 46 -0.94 13.01 -13.01
C GLU A 46 -1.54 13.20 -14.41
N ALA A 47 -1.16 14.27 -15.12
CA ALA A 47 -1.47 14.46 -16.54
C ALA A 47 -0.55 13.67 -17.48
N GLY A 48 0.43 12.92 -16.94
CA GLY A 48 1.42 12.17 -17.71
C GLY A 48 2.53 13.04 -18.31
N CYS A 49 2.72 14.26 -17.79
CA CYS A 49 3.76 15.18 -18.23
C CYS A 49 4.89 15.28 -17.20
N ASP A 50 6.02 15.87 -17.63
CA ASP A 50 7.11 16.19 -16.71
C ASP A 50 6.65 17.22 -15.65
N PRO A 51 7.21 17.19 -14.44
CA PRO A 51 6.79 18.06 -13.34
C PRO A 51 6.94 19.57 -13.63
N SER A 52 7.72 19.95 -14.64
CA SER A 52 7.94 21.35 -15.06
C SER A 52 7.08 21.76 -16.27
N ALA A 53 6.25 20.85 -16.81
CA ALA A 53 5.41 21.10 -17.99
C ALA A 53 4.32 22.15 -17.72
N LEU A 54 3.75 22.12 -16.52
CA LEU A 54 2.72 23.07 -16.10
C LEU A 54 3.41 24.36 -15.67
N LYS A 55 3.49 25.37 -16.56
CA LYS A 55 4.15 26.66 -16.28
C LYS A 55 3.14 27.79 -16.07
N LYS A 56 3.41 28.65 -15.09
CA LYS A 56 2.59 29.85 -14.76
C LYS A 56 2.46 30.82 -15.94
N SER A 57 3.48 30.91 -16.81
CA SER A 57 3.44 31.76 -18.00
C SER A 57 2.44 31.28 -19.06
N ARG A 58 2.15 29.97 -19.11
CA ARG A 58 1.23 29.38 -20.09
C ARG A 58 -0.17 29.18 -19.53
N PHE A 59 -0.29 28.84 -18.24
CA PHE A 59 -1.55 28.52 -17.59
C PHE A 59 -1.72 29.31 -16.27
N PRO A 60 -1.77 30.65 -16.32
CA PRO A 60 -1.75 31.47 -15.11
C PRO A 60 -2.98 31.26 -14.22
N SER A 61 -4.16 31.09 -14.82
CA SER A 61 -5.43 30.83 -14.13
C SER A 61 -5.42 29.50 -13.39
N LEU A 62 -5.04 28.42 -14.07
CA LEU A 62 -4.98 27.07 -13.51
C LEU A 62 -3.95 26.96 -12.38
N VAL A 63 -2.77 27.57 -12.55
CA VAL A 63 -1.73 27.56 -11.50
C VAL A 63 -2.20 28.31 -10.26
N ALA A 64 -2.91 29.43 -10.41
CA ALA A 64 -3.47 30.16 -9.28
C ALA A 64 -4.53 29.33 -8.52
N GLU A 65 -5.39 28.62 -9.23
CA GLU A 65 -6.39 27.72 -8.65
C GLU A 65 -5.74 26.58 -7.86
N ILE A 66 -4.73 25.93 -8.45
CA ILE A 66 -3.97 24.85 -7.79
C ILE A 66 -3.31 25.36 -6.51
N GLN A 67 -2.70 26.54 -6.54
CA GLN A 67 -2.07 27.14 -5.36
C GLN A 67 -3.09 27.46 -4.27
N ALA A 68 -4.26 28.01 -4.62
CA ALA A 68 -5.31 28.30 -3.66
C ALA A 68 -5.85 27.03 -2.97
N VAL A 69 -5.99 25.93 -3.71
CA VAL A 69 -6.41 24.63 -3.15
C VAL A 69 -5.28 23.98 -2.35
N ALA A 70 -4.03 24.08 -2.81
CA ALA A 70 -2.87 23.57 -2.10
C ALA A 70 -2.74 24.21 -0.72
N SER A 71 -2.84 25.54 -0.62
CA SER A 71 -2.77 26.26 0.66
C SER A 71 -3.87 25.83 1.63
N LYS A 72 -5.12 25.65 1.15
CA LYS A 72 -6.24 25.16 1.98
C LYS A 72 -6.02 23.73 2.49
N HIS A 73 -5.36 22.89 1.72
CA HIS A 73 -5.03 21.52 2.12
C HIS A 73 -3.84 21.44 3.09
N GLU A 74 -2.93 22.42 3.10
CA GLU A 74 -1.84 22.48 4.07
C GLU A 74 -2.34 22.73 5.50
N ASP A 75 -3.43 23.49 5.65
CA ASP A 75 -4.06 23.77 6.94
C ASP A 75 -4.93 22.60 7.46
N ALA A 76 -5.43 21.74 6.57
CA ALA A 76 -6.40 20.68 6.90
C ALA A 76 -5.76 19.29 7.17
N GLY A 77 -4.50 19.05 6.83
CA GLY A 77 -3.90 17.74 7.07
C GLY A 77 -2.52 17.54 6.47
N ALA A 78 -1.54 17.36 7.35
CA ALA A 78 -0.43 16.41 7.22
C ALA A 78 0.17 16.23 5.81
N GLY A 79 1.24 16.98 5.53
CA GLY A 79 2.58 16.36 5.58
C GLY A 79 2.80 14.92 5.05
N LEU A 80 2.17 14.45 3.96
CA LEU A 80 2.61 13.24 3.23
C LEU A 80 3.43 13.61 1.98
N GLY A 81 4.31 14.60 2.13
CA GLY A 81 5.48 14.71 1.27
C GLY A 81 6.58 13.89 1.91
N ILE A 82 7.27 13.07 1.14
CA ILE A 82 8.52 12.41 1.54
C ILE A 82 9.54 13.52 1.84
N ARG A 83 9.46 14.09 3.03
CA ARG A 83 10.55 14.77 3.71
C ARG A 83 11.01 13.77 4.76
N GLN A 84 12.25 13.33 4.65
CA GLN A 84 12.89 12.47 5.63
C GLN A 84 12.60 13.05 7.01
N ARG A 85 11.72 12.37 7.75
CA ARG A 85 11.31 12.80 9.08
C ARG A 85 12.51 12.52 9.98
N PRO A 86 13.06 13.52 10.71
CA PRO A 86 14.08 13.22 11.71
C PRO A 86 13.48 12.19 12.68
N ALA A 87 14.29 11.21 13.08
CA ALA A 87 13.90 9.97 13.77
C ALA A 87 13.21 10.15 15.15
N ALA A 88 12.78 11.36 15.51
CA ALA A 88 12.34 11.75 16.84
C ALA A 88 10.82 11.96 17.01
N SER A 89 9.98 11.65 16.01
CA SER A 89 8.52 11.62 16.21
C SER A 89 7.91 10.31 15.78
N VAL A 90 8.24 9.25 16.52
CA VAL A 90 7.53 7.98 16.43
C VAL A 90 6.13 8.22 17.02
N CYS A 91 5.13 8.39 16.15
CA CYS A 91 3.74 8.52 16.58
C CYS A 91 3.33 7.26 17.38
N PRO A 92 2.67 7.39 18.54
CA PRO A 92 2.26 6.25 19.36
C PRO A 92 1.45 5.19 18.59
N GLY A 93 0.60 5.61 17.65
CA GLY A 93 -0.15 4.70 16.79
C GLY A 93 0.73 3.87 15.84
N CYS A 94 1.84 4.43 15.36
CA CYS A 94 2.81 3.70 14.54
C CYS A 94 3.62 2.70 15.37
N ILE A 95 3.87 2.98 16.65
CA ILE A 95 4.48 2.02 17.59
C ILE A 95 3.55 0.83 17.78
N GLY A 96 2.28 1.10 18.06
CA GLY A 96 1.26 0.06 18.24
C GLY A 96 1.10 -0.83 17.01
N LEU A 97 0.99 -0.24 15.82
CA LEU A 97 0.85 -1.03 14.58
C LEU A 97 2.11 -1.86 14.29
N ARG A 98 3.31 -1.31 14.48
CA ARG A 98 4.56 -2.07 14.32
C ARG A 98 4.70 -3.18 15.35
N ALA A 99 4.27 -2.94 16.59
CA ALA A 99 4.22 -3.96 17.63
C ALA A 99 3.25 -5.08 17.26
N GLN A 100 2.06 -4.73 16.76
CA GLN A 100 1.06 -5.70 16.29
C GLN A 100 1.57 -6.54 15.11
N VAL A 101 2.27 -5.93 14.16
CA VAL A 101 2.89 -6.67 13.03
C VAL A 101 3.96 -7.64 13.55
N ARG A 102 4.78 -7.24 14.52
CA ARG A 102 5.78 -8.13 15.13
C ARG A 102 5.13 -9.27 15.90
N GLU A 103 4.07 -8.99 16.64
CA GLU A 103 3.35 -10.00 17.41
C GLU A 103 2.67 -11.02 16.49
N THR A 104 1.97 -10.54 15.46
CA THR A 104 1.36 -11.43 14.46
C THR A 104 2.39 -12.26 13.70
N ALA A 105 3.57 -11.71 13.41
CA ALA A 105 4.68 -12.48 12.83
C ALA A 105 5.17 -13.59 13.78
N ARG A 106 5.32 -13.28 15.08
CA ARG A 106 5.67 -14.28 16.10
C ARG A 106 4.64 -15.40 16.22
N GLN A 107 3.36 -15.04 16.27
CA GLN A 107 2.26 -16.00 16.32
C GLN A 107 2.27 -16.92 15.10
N ARG A 108 2.51 -16.35 13.92
CA ARG A 108 2.65 -17.11 12.68
C ARG A 108 3.85 -18.07 12.73
N GLU A 109 5.01 -17.61 13.16
CA GLU A 109 6.20 -18.45 13.29
C GLU A 109 5.98 -19.63 14.25
N ALA A 110 5.36 -19.38 15.41
CA ALA A 110 5.03 -20.43 16.37
C ALA A 110 4.05 -21.46 15.79
N ALA A 111 3.01 -21.01 15.09
CA ALA A 111 2.04 -21.91 14.45
C ALA A 111 2.69 -22.76 13.34
N MET A 112 3.55 -22.15 12.51
CA MET A 112 4.28 -22.89 11.46
C MET A 112 5.23 -23.94 12.06
N ALA A 113 5.94 -23.59 13.14
CA ALA A 113 6.79 -24.55 13.85
C ALA A 113 5.97 -25.72 14.41
N ALA A 114 4.80 -25.45 15.01
CA ALA A 114 3.91 -26.49 15.53
C ALA A 114 3.38 -27.41 14.43
N LEU A 115 3.06 -26.88 13.24
CA LEU A 115 2.65 -27.69 12.09
C LEU A 115 3.77 -28.60 11.61
N VAL A 116 4.98 -28.06 11.43
CA VAL A 116 6.14 -28.86 10.99
C VAL A 116 6.46 -29.99 11.97
N LEU A 117 6.38 -29.71 13.29
CA LEU A 117 6.59 -30.74 14.31
C LEU A 117 5.48 -31.81 14.29
N SER A 118 4.24 -31.39 14.06
CA SER A 118 3.09 -32.29 13.96
C SER A 118 3.22 -33.19 12.72
N ASP A 119 3.60 -32.64 11.57
CA ASP A 119 3.83 -33.39 10.33
C ASP A 119 4.97 -34.40 10.51
N ALA A 120 6.07 -34.00 11.16
CA ALA A 120 7.16 -34.92 11.50
C ALA A 120 6.67 -36.08 12.39
N ARG A 121 5.82 -35.79 13.38
CA ARG A 121 5.25 -36.81 14.27
C ARG A 121 4.28 -37.74 13.55
N VAL A 122 3.48 -37.23 12.61
CA VAL A 122 2.60 -38.03 11.77
C VAL A 122 3.41 -39.01 10.94
N LEU A 123 4.51 -38.55 10.32
CA LEU A 123 5.39 -39.42 9.54
C LEU A 123 6.05 -40.50 10.39
N GLU A 124 6.55 -40.15 11.57
CA GLU A 124 7.14 -41.11 12.51
C GLU A 124 6.13 -42.19 12.92
N LEU A 125 4.90 -41.79 13.27
CA LEU A 125 3.84 -42.74 13.64
C LEU A 125 3.40 -43.59 12.45
N ALA A 126 3.32 -43.02 11.24
CA ALA A 126 3.00 -43.77 10.03
C ALA A 126 4.06 -44.83 9.71
N GLN A 127 5.35 -44.50 9.86
CA GLN A 127 6.44 -45.46 9.74
C GLN A 127 6.31 -46.58 10.77
N ARG A 128 6.01 -46.24 12.03
CA ARG A 128 5.85 -47.24 13.08
C ARG A 128 4.67 -48.18 12.84
N VAL A 129 3.54 -47.65 12.34
CA VAL A 129 2.39 -48.47 11.96
C VAL A 129 2.77 -49.43 10.84
N LEU A 130 3.45 -48.96 9.80
CA LEU A 130 3.91 -49.80 8.69
C LEU A 130 4.83 -50.94 9.17
N GLU A 131 5.80 -50.65 10.06
CA GLU A 131 6.68 -51.65 10.64
C GLU A 131 5.91 -52.73 11.42
N LEU A 132 4.96 -52.30 12.26
CA LEU A 132 4.15 -53.21 13.08
C LEU A 132 3.22 -54.06 12.22
N GLU A 133 2.55 -53.46 11.23
CA GLU A 133 1.68 -54.18 10.29
C GLU A 133 2.47 -55.22 9.49
N GLY A 134 3.68 -54.87 9.02
CA GLY A 134 4.60 -55.82 8.37
C GLY A 134 4.97 -56.99 9.30
N ALA A 135 5.37 -56.71 10.54
CA ALA A 135 5.73 -57.73 11.52
C ALA A 135 4.56 -58.66 11.88
N THR A 136 3.33 -58.15 11.97
CA THR A 136 2.13 -58.97 12.21
C THR A 136 1.72 -59.79 10.98
N SER A 137 2.00 -59.30 9.78
CA SER A 137 1.73 -60.01 8.52
C SER A 137 2.70 -61.17 8.30
N ASP A 138 3.94 -61.01 8.77
CA ASP A 138 4.99 -62.05 8.74
C ASP A 138 4.89 -63.06 9.90
N GLU A 139 3.98 -62.90 10.88
CA GLU A 139 3.75 -63.91 11.90
C GLU A 139 2.80 -65.01 11.35
N PRO A 140 3.30 -66.23 11.02
CA PRO A 140 2.41 -67.32 10.70
C PRO A 140 1.70 -67.70 12.00
N HIS A 141 0.37 -67.69 11.99
CA HIS A 141 -0.51 -67.96 13.14
C HIS A 141 0.07 -69.04 14.06
N ARG A 142 0.81 -68.65 15.11
CA ARG A 142 1.20 -69.57 16.18
C ARG A 142 -0.07 -69.85 16.96
N ARG A 143 -0.74 -70.94 16.56
CA ARG A 143 -1.86 -71.53 17.29
C ARG A 143 -1.50 -71.53 18.78
N ARG A 144 -2.33 -70.86 19.59
CA ARG A 144 -2.31 -71.03 21.03
C ARG A 144 -2.45 -72.53 21.33
N PRO A 145 -1.50 -73.17 22.04
CA PRO A 145 -1.77 -74.47 22.60
C PRO A 145 -2.80 -74.29 23.72
N LEU A 146 -3.82 -75.16 23.72
CA LEU A 146 -4.79 -75.35 24.80
C LEU A 146 -4.10 -75.94 26.03
#